data_AF-A0A535GB18-F1
#
_entry.id   AF-A0A535GB18-F1
#
_cell.length_a   1.000
_cell.length_b   1.000
_cell.length_c   1.000
_cell.angle_alpha   90.00
_cell.angle_beta   90.00
_cell.angle_gamma   90.00
#
_symmetry.space_group_name_H-M   'P 1'
#
loop_
_entity.id
_entity.type
_entity.pdbx_description
1 polymer ?
#
loop_
_entity_poly.entity_id
_entity_poly.type
_entity_poly.pdbx_seq_one_letter_code
_entity_poly.pdbx_strand_id
1 'polypeptide(L)'
;HARVLRSPYPRAHVRAIDSKKAEALPGVRGVLHRFNSPKAAFRGEETIFRDEVRFIGDEVAAVAADDVETAVRALGLIEVEYELLPHVTDLEEAITDEAPRLEDGGNVFDAGSLKRGEARQAFKDADAVVEGTYRTSTQLHNSLESHGAVAQWDGQILTV
;
A
#
# COMPACT_ATOMS: atom_id res chain seq x y z
N HIS A 1 -17.11 4.69 14.18
CA HIS A 1 -16.82 4.03 12.89
C HIS A 1 -15.62 4.66 12.20
N ALA A 2 -14.77 3.86 11.57
CA ALA A 2 -13.58 4.35 10.88
C ALA A 2 -13.65 4.10 9.37
N ARG A 3 -13.15 5.05 8.58
CA ARG A 3 -12.98 4.93 7.13
C ARG A 3 -11.64 5.54 6.71
N VAL A 4 -11.07 5.03 5.63
CA VAL A 4 -9.76 5.43 5.12
C VAL A 4 -9.93 6.00 3.73
N LEU A 5 -9.43 7.22 3.50
CA LEU A 5 -9.24 7.78 2.18
C LEU A 5 -8.05 7.08 1.54
N ARG A 6 -8.28 6.48 0.37
CA ARG A 6 -7.27 5.72 -0.36
C ARG A 6 -6.86 6.46 -1.63
N SER A 7 -5.58 6.33 -2.00
CA SER A 7 -5.04 6.90 -3.24
C SER A 7 -5.80 6.38 -4.46
N PRO A 8 -6.26 7.25 -5.37
CA PRO A 8 -6.78 6.84 -6.67
C PRO A 8 -5.65 6.64 -7.70
N TYR A 9 -4.40 6.94 -7.34
CA TYR A 9 -3.26 6.94 -8.27
C TYR A 9 -2.29 5.78 -7.98
N PRO A 10 -1.70 5.19 -9.02
CA PRO A 10 -0.72 4.13 -8.88
C PRO A 10 0.59 4.62 -8.27
N ARG A 11 0.95 5.89 -8.48
CA ARG A 11 2.11 6.51 -7.85
C ARG A 11 2.01 8.03 -7.85
N ALA A 12 2.20 8.66 -6.69
CA ALA A 12 2.20 10.11 -6.56
C ALA A 12 2.83 10.56 -5.24
N HIS A 13 3.36 11.78 -5.20
CA HIS A 13 3.59 12.46 -3.92
C HIS A 13 2.31 13.13 -3.43
N VAL A 14 2.05 13.03 -2.13
CA VAL A 14 0.98 13.74 -1.43
C VAL A 14 1.52 15.09 -0.94
N ARG A 15 1.32 16.13 -1.74
CA ARG A 15 1.91 17.46 -1.51
C ARG A 15 1.17 18.24 -0.43
N ALA A 16 -0.15 18.17 -0.42
CA ALA A 16 -0.99 18.83 0.57
C ALA A 16 -2.28 18.05 0.83
N ILE A 17 -2.85 18.24 2.01
CA ILE A 17 -4.16 17.72 2.40
C ILE A 17 -4.90 18.84 3.15
N ASP A 18 -6.13 19.15 2.74
CA ASP A 18 -7.08 19.97 3.50
C ASP A 18 -8.25 19.09 4.00
N SER A 19 -8.28 18.88 5.31
CA SER A 19 -9.31 18.12 6.02
C SER A 19 -10.37 18.99 6.70
N LYS A 20 -10.29 20.33 6.62
CA LYS A 20 -11.09 21.24 7.47
C LYS A 20 -12.59 21.04 7.30
N LYS A 21 -13.05 20.81 6.06
CA LYS A 21 -14.47 20.55 5.77
C LYS A 21 -14.93 19.22 6.37
N ALA A 22 -14.08 18.20 6.34
CA ALA A 22 -14.36 16.90 6.95
C ALA A 22 -14.41 17.00 8.47
N GLU A 23 -13.45 17.72 9.08
CA GLU A 23 -13.39 17.96 10.53
C GLU A 23 -14.60 18.76 11.04
N ALA A 24 -15.10 19.70 10.24
CA ALA A 24 -16.28 20.51 10.58
C ALA A 24 -17.62 19.77 10.40
N LEU A 25 -17.63 18.57 9.79
CA LEU A 25 -18.85 17.82 9.55
C LEU A 25 -19.41 17.27 10.88
N PRO A 26 -20.68 17.56 11.23
CA PRO A 26 -21.29 17.01 12.44
C PRO A 26 -21.22 15.48 12.48
N GLY A 27 -20.79 14.95 13.63
CA GLY A 27 -20.60 13.52 13.86
C GLY A 27 -19.18 13.02 13.55
N VAL A 28 -18.31 13.82 12.93
CA VAL A 28 -16.88 13.50 12.82
C VAL A 28 -16.20 13.74 14.17
N ARG A 29 -15.38 12.77 14.60
CA ARG A 29 -14.66 12.76 15.87
C ARG A 29 -13.15 12.95 15.70
N GLY A 30 -12.63 12.70 14.51
CA GLY A 30 -11.24 12.97 14.19
C GLY A 30 -10.91 12.64 12.75
N VAL A 31 -9.93 13.37 12.22
CA VAL A 31 -9.32 13.13 10.90
C VAL A 31 -7.81 13.08 11.10
N LEU A 32 -7.19 12.01 10.65
CA LEU A 32 -5.74 11.83 10.69
C LEU A 32 -5.18 11.69 9.28
N HIS A 33 -4.04 12.32 9.04
CA HIS A 33 -3.26 12.23 7.81
C HIS A 33 -1.80 12.53 8.12
N ARG A 34 -0.89 12.38 7.14
CA ARG A 34 0.56 12.51 7.37
C ARG A 34 1.00 13.79 8.09
N PHE A 35 0.32 14.92 7.86
CA PHE A 35 0.69 16.22 8.45
C PHE A 35 0.16 16.47 9.88
N ASN A 36 -0.77 15.67 10.39
CA ASN A 36 -1.33 15.84 11.74
C ASN A 36 -1.31 14.54 12.58
N SER A 37 -0.95 13.41 11.97
CA SER A 37 -0.83 12.10 12.60
C SER A 37 0.24 12.12 13.69
N PRO A 38 0.01 11.45 14.83
CA PRO A 38 1.09 11.09 15.74
C PRO A 38 2.20 10.35 15.01
N LYS A 39 3.43 10.51 15.49
CA LYS A 39 4.55 9.70 15.02
C LYS A 39 4.31 8.24 15.40
N ALA A 40 4.28 7.38 14.40
CA ALA A 40 4.09 5.94 14.51
C ALA A 40 4.91 5.30 13.38
N ALA A 41 6.10 4.81 13.73
CA ALA A 41 7.01 4.24 12.75
C ALA A 41 6.34 3.05 12.05
N PHE A 42 6.12 3.18 10.74
CA PHE A 42 5.40 2.18 9.96
C PHE A 42 5.96 2.13 8.54
N ARG A 43 6.35 0.93 8.09
CA ARG A 43 6.91 0.70 6.73
C ARG A 43 8.05 1.66 6.32
N GLY A 44 8.89 2.04 7.28
CA GLY A 44 10.02 2.96 7.07
C GLY A 44 9.67 4.45 7.14
N GLU A 45 8.41 4.80 7.37
CA GLU A 45 7.94 6.18 7.53
C GLU A 45 7.79 6.56 9.01
N GLU A 46 7.80 7.86 9.31
CA GLU A 46 7.54 8.37 10.66
C GLU A 46 6.07 8.26 11.08
N THR A 47 5.14 8.09 10.14
CA THR A 47 3.70 7.97 10.39
C THR A 47 3.12 6.81 9.57
N ILE A 48 1.87 6.42 9.86
CA ILE A 48 1.18 5.38 9.09
C ILE A 48 0.83 5.80 7.65
N PHE A 49 0.87 7.10 7.35
CA PHE A 49 0.57 7.66 6.03
C PHE A 49 1.87 8.05 5.32
N ARG A 50 2.09 7.52 4.12
CA ARG A 50 3.31 7.79 3.32
C ARG A 50 3.32 9.21 2.73
N ASP A 51 4.51 9.73 2.43
CA ASP A 51 4.67 10.90 1.56
C ASP A 51 4.40 10.54 0.09
N GLU A 52 4.90 9.39 -0.36
CA GLU A 52 4.71 8.85 -1.70
C GLU A 52 3.77 7.64 -1.64
N VAL A 53 2.60 7.76 -2.27
CA VAL A 53 1.70 6.63 -2.49
C VAL A 53 2.23 5.77 -3.63
N ARG A 54 2.19 4.45 -3.47
CA ARG A 54 2.89 3.51 -4.39
C ARG A 54 1.96 2.54 -5.13
N PHE A 55 0.65 2.61 -4.88
CA PHE A 55 -0.36 1.85 -5.61
C PHE A 55 -1.76 2.46 -5.42
N ILE A 56 -2.69 2.11 -6.31
CA ILE A 56 -4.11 2.46 -6.14
C ILE A 56 -4.65 1.72 -4.92
N GLY A 57 -5.11 2.46 -3.92
CA GLY A 57 -5.54 1.89 -2.65
C GLY A 57 -4.66 2.26 -1.45
N ASP A 58 -3.47 2.86 -1.67
CA ASP A 58 -2.56 3.26 -0.58
C ASP A 58 -3.23 4.25 0.39
N GLU A 59 -2.89 4.19 1.67
CA GLU A 59 -3.57 5.00 2.71
C GLU A 59 -3.12 6.47 2.69
N VAL A 60 -4.08 7.40 2.62
CA VAL A 60 -3.81 8.86 2.54
C VAL A 60 -4.29 9.60 3.79
N ALA A 61 -5.49 9.27 4.25
CA ALA A 61 -6.08 9.84 5.47
C ALA A 61 -7.07 8.86 6.10
N ALA A 62 -7.39 9.03 7.37
CA ALA A 62 -8.40 8.26 8.10
C ALA A 62 -9.37 9.17 8.82
N VAL A 63 -10.64 8.78 8.86
CA VAL A 63 -11.72 9.47 9.56
C VAL A 63 -12.34 8.54 10.59
N ALA A 64 -12.58 9.06 11.79
CA ALA A 64 -13.45 8.46 12.79
C ALA A 64 -14.73 9.31 12.93
N ALA A 65 -15.89 8.67 12.90
CA ALA A 65 -17.20 9.33 13.05
C ALA A 65 -18.20 8.47 13.84
N ASP A 66 -19.31 9.07 14.25
CA ASP A 66 -20.38 8.43 15.04
C ASP A 66 -21.08 7.28 14.31
N ASP A 67 -21.15 7.35 12.98
CA ASP A 67 -21.80 6.36 12.12
C ASP A 67 -21.02 6.16 10.80
N VAL A 68 -21.36 5.11 10.06
CA VAL A 68 -20.66 4.73 8.83
C VAL A 68 -20.88 5.76 7.73
N GLU A 69 -22.11 6.23 7.58
CA GLU A 69 -22.54 7.15 6.53
C GLU A 69 -21.81 8.49 6.66
N THR A 70 -21.69 9.01 7.88
CA THR A 70 -20.94 10.22 8.22
C THR A 70 -19.45 10.03 7.95
N ALA A 71 -18.87 8.89 8.32
CA ALA A 71 -17.47 8.59 8.02
C ALA A 71 -17.20 8.58 6.50
N VAL A 72 -18.11 8.00 5.71
CA VAL A 72 -18.00 7.98 4.24
C VAL A 72 -18.17 9.38 3.63
N ARG A 73 -19.17 10.15 4.08
CA ARG A 73 -19.35 11.54 3.60
C ARG A 73 -18.13 12.41 3.90
N ALA A 74 -17.55 12.26 5.08
CA ALA A 74 -16.36 13.01 5.48
C ALA A 74 -15.16 12.74 4.56
N LEU A 75 -14.96 11.50 4.06
CA LEU A 75 -13.89 11.23 3.09
C LEU A 75 -13.99 12.10 1.84
N GLY A 76 -15.22 12.32 1.35
CA GLY A 76 -15.47 13.15 0.16
C GLY A 76 -15.27 14.65 0.38
N LEU A 77 -15.04 15.09 1.62
CA LEU A 77 -14.74 16.47 1.98
C LEU A 77 -13.26 16.74 2.19
N ILE A 78 -12.41 15.71 2.11
CA ILE A 78 -10.95 15.83 2.19
C ILE A 78 -10.42 16.15 0.80
N GLU A 79 -9.72 17.26 0.67
CA GLU A 79 -9.06 17.67 -0.56
C GLU A 79 -7.59 17.30 -0.49
N VAL A 80 -7.06 16.68 -1.54
CA VAL A 80 -5.67 16.20 -1.58
C VAL A 80 -5.01 16.66 -2.88
N GLU A 81 -3.85 17.29 -2.74
CA GLU A 81 -3.01 17.67 -3.86
C GLU A 81 -1.95 16.60 -4.12
N TYR A 82 -1.99 16.05 -5.33
CA TYR A 82 -1.08 15.00 -5.78
C TYR A 82 -0.14 15.52 -6.86
N GLU A 83 1.12 15.13 -6.78
CA GLU A 83 2.04 15.19 -7.90
C GLU A 83 2.25 13.77 -8.45
N LEU A 84 1.74 13.51 -9.66
CA LEU A 84 1.79 12.19 -10.27
C LEU A 84 3.22 11.81 -10.65
N LEU A 85 3.58 10.56 -10.39
CA LEU A 85 4.89 10.02 -10.70
C LEU A 85 4.80 8.91 -11.76
N PRO A 86 5.84 8.72 -12.59
CA PRO A 86 5.96 7.56 -13.44
C PRO A 86 5.92 6.26 -12.62
N HIS A 87 5.17 5.28 -13.11
CA HIS A 87 4.99 3.99 -12.47
C HIS A 87 5.14 2.86 -13.49
N VAL A 88 5.39 1.66 -13.00
CA VAL A 88 5.48 0.43 -13.80
C VAL A 88 4.63 -0.65 -13.12
N THR A 89 3.91 -1.44 -13.92
CA THR A 89 3.04 -2.52 -13.42
C THR A 89 3.38 -3.88 -14.01
N ASP A 90 4.22 -3.91 -15.04
CA ASP A 90 4.76 -5.15 -15.57
C ASP A 90 6.09 -5.51 -14.90
N LEU A 91 6.27 -6.79 -14.61
CA LEU A 91 7.46 -7.30 -13.93
C LEU A 91 8.70 -7.21 -14.82
N GLU A 92 8.59 -7.54 -16.11
CA GLU A 92 9.73 -7.56 -17.03
C GLU A 92 10.20 -6.15 -17.32
N GLU A 93 9.27 -5.20 -17.46
CA GLU A 93 9.60 -3.77 -17.52
C GLU A 93 10.21 -3.28 -16.20
N ALA A 94 9.69 -3.70 -15.05
CA ALA A 94 10.14 -3.19 -13.76
C ALA A 94 11.60 -3.52 -13.43
N ILE A 95 12.13 -4.63 -13.94
CA ILE A 95 13.50 -5.07 -13.65
C ILE A 95 14.56 -4.43 -14.55
N THR A 96 14.17 -3.61 -15.53
CA THR A 96 15.14 -2.91 -16.39
C THR A 96 15.71 -1.66 -15.72
N ASP A 97 16.85 -1.19 -16.21
CA ASP A 97 17.51 0.00 -15.66
C ASP A 97 16.74 1.31 -15.94
N GLU A 98 15.91 1.31 -16.98
CA GLU A 98 15.07 2.42 -17.45
C GLU A 98 13.75 2.54 -16.68
N ALA A 99 13.35 1.50 -15.94
CA ALA A 99 12.11 1.48 -15.20
C ALA A 99 12.06 2.61 -14.17
N PRO A 100 10.88 3.23 -13.95
CA PRO A 100 10.68 4.08 -12.79
C PRO A 100 11.04 3.30 -11.51
N ARG A 101 12.03 3.81 -10.77
CA ARG A 101 12.50 3.17 -9.54
C ARG A 101 11.60 3.58 -8.38
N LEU A 102 11.21 2.61 -7.56
CA LEU A 102 10.53 2.87 -6.29
C LEU A 102 11.49 3.35 -5.20
N GLU A 103 12.71 2.80 -5.19
CA GLU A 103 13.75 3.09 -4.20
C GLU A 103 15.13 3.16 -4.90
N ASP A 104 16.12 3.80 -4.25
CA ASP A 104 17.45 4.06 -4.84
C ASP A 104 18.18 2.76 -5.24
N GLY A 105 17.88 1.65 -4.57
CA GLY A 105 18.45 0.32 -4.83
C GLY A 105 17.91 -0.40 -6.07
N GLY A 106 16.95 0.21 -6.80
CA GLY A 106 16.27 -0.42 -7.93
C GLY A 106 15.02 -1.20 -7.51
N ASN A 107 14.41 -1.89 -8.48
CA ASN A 107 13.13 -2.60 -8.28
C ASN A 107 13.30 -4.09 -7.92
N VAL A 108 14.56 -4.58 -7.81
CA VAL A 108 14.87 -5.97 -7.45
C VAL A 108 15.42 -5.99 -6.03
N PHE A 109 14.64 -6.54 -5.09
CA PHE A 109 15.02 -6.58 -3.67
C PHE A 109 15.99 -7.72 -3.33
N ASP A 110 15.70 -8.94 -3.78
CA ASP A 110 16.56 -10.12 -3.54
C ASP A 110 16.48 -11.09 -4.73
N ALA A 111 17.61 -11.33 -5.37
CA ALA A 111 17.77 -12.37 -6.39
C ALA A 111 18.28 -13.64 -5.70
N GLY A 112 17.39 -14.29 -4.93
CA GLY A 112 17.72 -15.49 -4.19
C GLY A 112 18.41 -16.53 -5.07
N SER A 113 19.48 -17.15 -4.57
CA SER A 113 20.21 -18.21 -5.27
C SER A 113 20.15 -19.52 -4.49
N LEU A 114 19.84 -20.62 -5.17
CA LEU A 114 19.86 -21.96 -4.61
C LEU A 114 20.79 -22.84 -5.43
N LYS A 115 21.89 -23.30 -4.82
CA LYS A 115 22.76 -24.30 -5.43
C LYS A 115 22.52 -25.66 -4.78
N ARG A 116 22.22 -26.66 -5.60
CA ARG A 116 22.13 -28.07 -5.17
C ARG A 116 22.80 -28.95 -6.22
N GLY A 117 23.87 -29.64 -5.83
CA GLY A 117 24.66 -30.48 -6.74
C GLY A 117 25.32 -29.70 -7.89
N GLU A 118 25.63 -30.42 -8.98
CA GLU A 118 26.31 -29.89 -10.16
C GLU A 118 25.37 -29.88 -11.38
N ALA A 119 24.45 -28.92 -11.43
CA ALA A 119 23.39 -28.83 -12.44
C ALA A 119 23.93 -28.85 -13.89
N ARG A 120 25.05 -28.16 -14.16
CA ARG A 120 25.66 -28.12 -15.50
C ARG A 120 26.10 -29.50 -16.01
N GLN A 121 26.53 -30.38 -15.12
CA GLN A 121 26.91 -31.74 -15.49
C GLN A 121 25.67 -32.59 -15.69
N ALA A 122 24.68 -32.49 -14.79
CA ALA A 122 23.41 -33.20 -14.92
C ALA A 122 22.68 -32.89 -16.25
N PHE A 123 22.71 -31.64 -16.73
CA PHE A 123 22.15 -31.28 -18.04
C PHE A 123 22.88 -31.95 -19.23
N LYS A 124 24.19 -32.18 -19.13
CA LYS A 124 24.97 -32.84 -20.19
C LYS A 124 24.72 -34.34 -20.25
N ASP A 125 24.51 -34.95 -19.08
CA ASP A 125 24.36 -36.40 -18.94
C ASP A 125 22.92 -36.87 -19.12
N ALA A 126 21.97 -35.95 -19.30
CA ALA A 126 20.55 -36.28 -19.40
C ALA A 126 20.19 -36.89 -20.77
N ASP A 127 19.39 -37.96 -20.75
CA ASP A 127 18.84 -38.56 -21.97
C ASP A 127 17.82 -37.65 -22.68
N ALA A 128 17.17 -36.75 -21.94
CA ALA A 128 16.24 -35.76 -22.45
C ALA A 128 16.22 -34.49 -21.58
N VAL A 129 15.99 -33.34 -22.23
CA VAL A 129 15.84 -32.02 -21.59
C VAL A 129 14.55 -31.39 -22.08
N VAL A 130 13.72 -30.89 -21.16
CA VAL A 130 12.49 -30.15 -21.47
C VAL A 130 12.58 -28.77 -20.83
N GLU A 131 12.28 -27.75 -21.62
CA GLU A 131 12.25 -26.35 -21.18
C GLU A 131 10.86 -25.77 -21.44
N GLY A 132 10.40 -24.91 -20.53
CA GLY A 132 9.13 -24.22 -20.67
C GLY A 132 9.06 -23.00 -19.77
N THR A 133 8.41 -21.95 -20.28
CA THR A 133 8.11 -20.74 -19.52
C THR A 133 6.66 -20.80 -19.07
N TYR A 134 6.42 -20.59 -17.78
CA TYR A 134 5.10 -20.67 -17.17
C TYR A 134 4.80 -19.38 -16.43
N ARG A 135 3.55 -18.91 -16.52
CA ARG A 135 3.06 -17.75 -15.77
C ARG A 135 1.75 -18.12 -15.08
N THR A 136 1.62 -17.72 -13.83
CA THR A 136 0.35 -17.79 -13.10
C THR A 136 -0.24 -16.38 -13.00
N SER A 137 -1.57 -16.29 -12.96
CA SER A 137 -2.25 -15.01 -12.73
C SER A 137 -2.12 -14.58 -11.26
N THR A 138 -2.32 -13.29 -11.01
CA THR A 138 -2.60 -12.80 -9.66
C THR A 138 -3.89 -13.45 -9.14
N GLN A 139 -3.86 -13.96 -7.91
CA GLN A 139 -5.02 -14.56 -7.24
C GLN A 139 -5.34 -13.77 -5.99
N LEU A 140 -6.64 -13.66 -5.68
CA LEU A 140 -7.14 -13.04 -4.46
C LEU A 140 -7.80 -14.12 -3.59
N HIS A 141 -7.68 -13.98 -2.27
CA HIS A 141 -8.20 -14.94 -1.31
C HIS A 141 -9.73 -15.12 -1.40
N ASN A 142 -10.46 -14.04 -1.73
CA ASN A 142 -11.92 -14.04 -1.87
C ASN A 142 -12.67 -14.62 -0.66
N SER A 143 -12.21 -14.30 0.56
CA SER A 143 -12.88 -14.66 1.80
C SER A 143 -14.33 -14.14 1.84
N LEU A 144 -15.25 -14.95 2.38
CA LEU A 144 -16.65 -14.53 2.56
C LEU A 144 -16.78 -13.39 3.57
N GLU A 145 -15.94 -13.40 4.60
CA GLU A 145 -15.82 -12.31 5.55
C GLU A 145 -14.83 -11.27 5.05
N SER A 146 -15.25 -10.01 4.96
CA SER A 146 -14.38 -8.88 4.64
C SER A 146 -13.46 -8.54 5.81
N HIS A 147 -12.23 -8.10 5.53
CA HIS A 147 -11.32 -7.62 6.56
C HIS A 147 -11.97 -6.50 7.42
N GLY A 148 -11.89 -6.67 8.73
CA GLY A 148 -12.36 -5.71 9.72
C GLY A 148 -11.58 -5.84 11.01
N ALA A 149 -11.52 -4.74 11.77
CA ALA A 149 -10.94 -4.71 13.11
C ALA A 149 -11.73 -3.70 13.96
N VAL A 150 -11.81 -3.95 15.26
CA VAL A 150 -12.46 -3.04 16.22
C VAL A 150 -11.45 -2.73 17.32
N ALA A 151 -11.00 -1.48 17.35
CA ALA A 151 -10.15 -0.98 18.42
C ALA A 151 -11.01 -0.34 19.52
N GLN A 152 -10.82 -0.76 20.77
CA GLN A 152 -11.49 -0.21 21.95
C GLN A 152 -10.46 0.23 22.99
N TRP A 153 -10.61 1.47 23.44
CA TRP A 153 -9.88 1.98 24.60
C TRP A 153 -10.71 1.84 25.87
N ASP A 154 -10.09 1.33 26.94
CA ASP A 154 -10.59 1.38 28.31
C ASP A 154 -9.53 2.06 29.20
N GLY A 155 -9.75 3.32 29.53
CA GLY A 155 -8.75 4.17 30.17
C GLY A 155 -7.47 4.29 29.33
N GLN A 156 -6.39 3.66 29.79
CA GLN A 156 -5.09 3.63 29.10
C GLN A 156 -4.81 2.30 28.38
N ILE A 157 -5.77 1.37 28.36
CA ILE A 157 -5.62 0.06 27.73
C ILE A 157 -6.30 0.07 26.37
N LEU A 158 -5.56 -0.31 25.34
CA LEU A 158 -6.07 -0.54 23.99
C LEU A 158 -6.25 -2.04 23.74
N THR A 159 -7.44 -2.44 23.29
CA THR A 159 -7.74 -3.79 22.75
C THR A 159 -8.10 -3.65 21.28
N VAL A 160 -7.61 -4.58 20.43
CA VAL A 160 -7.89 -4.64 18.99
C VAL A 160 -8.32 -6.04 18.62
#